data_AF-A0A182NBY9-F1
#
_entry.id   AF-A0A182NBY9-F1
#
_cell.length_a   1.000
_cell.length_b   1.000
_cell.length_c   1.000
_cell.angle_alpha   90.00
_cell.angle_beta   90.00
_cell.angle_gamma   90.00
#
_symmetry.space_group_name_H-M   'P 1'
#
loop_
_entity.id
_entity.type
_entity.pdbx_description
1 polymer ?
#
loop_
_entity_poly.entity_id
_entity_poly.type
_entity_poly.pdbx_seq_one_letter_code
_entity_poly.pdbx_strand_id
1 'polypeptide(L)'
;MALRLNVRVVLLIRDPRGSMQSRKHRVWCPGRPDCYDAGTVCSDMQLDYEAAVELSKRFPQRFRIKTLASTNFLYFGSVVRYEDLSLNPYKMTKEILHFYGLPYHPEVEMFLDTHTKQDVGGVSSTYRDSKSAPFHWTKDLTFEEVKNIQDSCVAAMRSWGYRNATSEQELYDNFNPLLPYSVS
;
A
#
# COMPACT_ATOMS: atom_id res chain seq x y z
N MET A 1 -15.14 -14.52 32.53
CA MET A 1 -15.55 -13.70 31.36
C MET A 1 -14.28 -13.27 30.64
N ALA A 2 -14.02 -13.74 29.42
CA ALA A 2 -12.91 -13.21 28.63
C ALA A 2 -13.31 -11.84 28.08
N LEU A 3 -12.49 -10.82 28.32
CA LEU A 3 -12.64 -9.50 27.71
C LEU A 3 -12.58 -9.66 26.18
N ARG A 4 -13.71 -9.46 25.49
CA ARG A 4 -13.75 -9.41 24.03
C ARG A 4 -13.41 -7.99 23.59
N LEU A 5 -12.12 -7.73 23.34
CA LEU A 5 -11.67 -6.47 22.76
C LEU A 5 -12.36 -6.24 21.41
N ASN A 6 -12.88 -5.05 21.16
CA ASN A 6 -13.52 -4.66 19.90
C ASN A 6 -12.52 -4.01 18.93
N VAL A 7 -11.46 -4.74 18.60
CA VAL A 7 -10.39 -4.25 17.72
C VAL A 7 -10.84 -4.32 16.26
N ARG A 8 -10.63 -3.22 15.54
CA ARG A 8 -10.70 -3.14 14.07
C ARG A 8 -9.28 -2.86 13.58
N VAL A 9 -8.86 -3.53 12.50
CA VAL A 9 -7.50 -3.43 11.97
C VAL A 9 -7.57 -2.93 10.54
N VAL A 10 -6.64 -2.06 10.15
CA VAL A 10 -6.36 -1.73 8.75
C VAL A 10 -4.94 -2.18 8.43
N LEU A 11 -4.81 -3.04 7.42
CA LEU A 11 -3.54 -3.46 6.83
C LEU A 11 -3.23 -2.54 5.66
N LEU A 12 -2.16 -1.74 5.78
CA LEU A 12 -1.65 -0.93 4.68
C LEU A 12 -0.58 -1.72 3.92
N ILE A 13 -0.82 -2.00 2.65
CA ILE A 13 0.17 -2.61 1.75
C ILE A 13 0.70 -1.56 0.77
N ARG A 14 1.92 -1.74 0.27
CA ARG A 14 2.57 -0.83 -0.67
C ARG A 14 3.41 -1.62 -1.65
N ASP A 15 3.57 -1.12 -2.87
CA ASP A 15 4.42 -1.74 -3.89
C ASP A 15 5.82 -1.98 -3.29
N PRO A 16 6.37 -3.22 -3.37
CA PRO A 16 7.68 -3.52 -2.79
C PRO A 16 8.79 -2.67 -3.42
N ARG A 17 8.68 -2.32 -4.71
CA ARG A 17 9.65 -1.45 -5.39
C ARG A 17 9.65 -0.05 -4.79
N GLY A 18 8.46 0.51 -4.58
CA GLY A 18 8.29 1.80 -3.90
C GLY A 18 8.72 1.79 -2.44
N SER A 19 8.45 0.69 -1.73
CA SER A 19 8.84 0.51 -0.32
C SER A 19 10.36 0.46 -0.18
N MET A 20 11.03 -0.38 -0.97
CA MET A 20 12.48 -0.55 -0.91
C MET A 20 13.22 0.72 -1.37
N GLN A 21 12.77 1.37 -2.46
CA GLN A 21 13.34 2.64 -2.91
C GLN A 21 13.28 3.70 -1.81
N SER A 22 12.13 3.83 -1.15
CA SER A 22 11.93 4.82 -0.09
C SER A 22 12.83 4.60 1.14
N ARG A 23 13.24 3.34 1.37
CA ARG A 23 14.07 2.90 2.48
C ARG A 23 15.57 2.91 2.16
N LYS A 24 15.96 2.73 0.90
CA LYS A 24 17.35 2.60 0.43
C LYS A 24 18.29 3.69 0.96
N HIS A 25 17.80 4.93 1.04
CA HIS A 25 18.59 6.10 1.46
C HIS A 25 18.40 6.47 2.95
N ARG A 26 17.78 5.60 3.75
CA ARG A 26 17.55 5.84 5.18
C ARG A 26 18.67 5.29 6.01
N VAL A 27 19.25 6.09 6.90
CA VAL A 27 20.34 5.65 7.80
C VAL A 27 20.04 4.36 8.59
N TRP A 28 18.76 4.05 8.84
CA TRP A 28 18.34 2.88 9.61
C TRP A 28 18.18 1.59 8.78
N CYS A 29 18.20 1.67 7.44
CA CYS A 29 17.86 0.53 6.59
C CYS A 29 19.07 -0.25 6.01
N PRO A 30 20.06 0.37 5.34
CA PRO A 30 21.19 -0.34 4.76
C PRO A 30 21.83 -1.32 5.76
N GLY A 31 22.02 -2.57 5.33
CA GLY A 31 22.56 -3.64 6.16
C GLY A 31 21.55 -4.37 7.06
N ARG A 32 20.27 -3.99 7.04
CA ARG A 32 19.18 -4.69 7.74
C ARG A 32 18.35 -5.52 6.75
N PRO A 33 18.40 -6.87 6.81
CA PRO A 33 17.72 -7.72 5.83
C PRO A 33 16.20 -7.47 5.74
N ASP A 34 15.54 -7.26 6.87
CA ASP A 34 14.10 -7.00 7.00
C ASP A 34 13.62 -5.73 6.27
N CYS A 35 14.52 -4.84 5.86
CA CYS A 35 14.15 -3.64 5.11
C CYS A 35 14.80 -3.53 3.72
N TYR A 36 16.01 -4.08 3.53
CA TYR A 36 16.84 -3.86 2.35
C TYR A 36 16.92 -5.10 1.45
N ASP A 37 16.80 -6.31 2.01
CA ASP A 37 16.86 -7.54 1.23
C ASP A 37 15.51 -7.82 0.58
N ALA A 38 15.48 -7.88 -0.76
CA ALA A 38 14.25 -8.06 -1.53
C ALA A 38 13.56 -9.39 -1.20
N GLY A 39 14.34 -10.46 -1.02
CA GLY A 39 13.80 -11.78 -0.69
C GLY A 39 13.07 -11.79 0.65
N THR A 40 13.68 -11.21 1.68
CA THR A 40 13.09 -11.09 3.02
C THR A 40 11.83 -10.23 3.00
N VAL A 41 11.92 -9.01 2.46
CA VAL A 41 10.78 -8.08 2.39
C VAL A 41 9.59 -8.70 1.64
N CYS A 42 9.85 -9.42 0.55
CA CYS A 42 8.77 -9.99 -0.25
C CYS A 42 8.25 -11.33 0.25
N SER A 43 9.07 -12.10 0.96
CA SER A 43 8.59 -13.24 1.75
C SER A 43 7.61 -12.76 2.82
N ASP A 44 7.99 -11.73 3.60
CA ASP A 44 7.12 -11.16 4.63
C ASP A 44 5.83 -10.60 4.04
N MET A 45 5.91 -9.88 2.92
CA MET A 45 4.74 -9.35 2.21
C MET A 45 3.79 -10.46 1.70
N GLN A 46 4.32 -11.64 1.35
CA GLN A 46 3.51 -12.79 0.97
C GLN A 46 2.87 -13.46 2.20
N LEU A 47 3.61 -13.58 3.31
CA LEU A 47 3.06 -14.06 4.58
C LEU A 47 1.94 -13.14 5.10
N ASP A 48 2.07 -11.82 4.93
CA ASP A 48 1.02 -10.85 5.26
C ASP A 48 -0.26 -11.08 4.43
N TYR A 49 -0.12 -11.47 3.16
CA TYR A 49 -1.28 -11.82 2.32
C TYR A 49 -2.00 -13.05 2.86
N GLU A 50 -1.25 -14.10 3.18
CA GLU A 50 -1.80 -15.35 3.73
C GLU A 50 -2.46 -15.11 5.09
N ALA A 51 -1.84 -14.30 5.95
CA ALA A 51 -2.41 -13.87 7.22
C ALA A 51 -3.68 -13.04 7.01
N ALA A 52 -3.71 -12.14 6.04
CA ALA A 52 -4.90 -11.36 5.71
C ALA A 52 -6.06 -12.25 5.25
N VAL A 53 -5.79 -13.26 4.42
CA VAL A 53 -6.77 -14.27 4.01
C VAL A 53 -7.33 -15.00 5.24
N GLU A 54 -6.48 -15.48 6.15
CA GLU A 54 -6.92 -16.20 7.34
C GLU A 54 -7.70 -15.31 8.32
N LEU A 55 -7.21 -14.09 8.58
CA LEU A 55 -7.88 -13.11 9.43
C LEU A 55 -9.25 -12.73 8.89
N SER A 56 -9.41 -12.66 7.57
CA SER A 56 -10.70 -12.36 6.94
C SER A 56 -11.75 -13.45 7.19
N LYS A 57 -11.32 -14.72 7.18
CA LYS A 57 -12.18 -15.88 7.47
C LYS A 57 -12.54 -15.93 8.95
N ARG A 58 -11.57 -15.69 9.82
CA ARG A 58 -11.73 -15.77 11.28
C ARG A 58 -12.50 -14.58 11.86
N PHE A 59 -12.35 -13.39 11.28
CA PHE A 59 -12.90 -12.15 11.81
C PHE A 59 -13.61 -11.30 10.73
N PRO A 60 -14.65 -11.81 10.05
CA PRO A 60 -15.28 -11.16 8.89
C PRO A 60 -15.91 -9.79 9.19
N GLN A 61 -16.16 -9.46 10.46
CA GLN A 61 -16.68 -8.15 10.87
C GLN A 61 -15.59 -7.16 11.35
N ARG A 62 -14.35 -7.63 11.57
CA ARG A 62 -13.24 -6.83 12.14
C ARG A 62 -12.02 -6.73 11.22
N PHE A 63 -11.90 -7.65 10.27
CA PHE A 63 -10.92 -7.65 9.21
C PHE A 63 -11.65 -7.96 7.90
N ARG A 64 -12.11 -6.91 7.23
CA ARG A 64 -12.88 -7.04 5.99
C ARG A 64 -11.93 -7.03 4.80
N ILE A 65 -12.20 -7.87 3.82
CA ILE A 65 -11.48 -7.86 2.54
C ILE A 65 -12.45 -7.41 1.45
N LYS A 66 -11.98 -6.58 0.53
CA LYS A 66 -12.78 -6.17 -0.62
C LYS A 66 -12.75 -7.30 -1.63
N THR A 67 -13.93 -7.83 -1.98
CA THR A 67 -14.06 -8.81 -3.06
C THR A 67 -14.49 -8.10 -4.34
N LEU A 68 -14.01 -8.56 -5.50
CA LEU A 68 -14.37 -7.99 -6.81
C LEU A 68 -15.88 -8.08 -7.09
N ALA A 69 -16.59 -8.99 -6.42
CA ALA A 69 -18.04 -9.15 -6.53
C ALA A 69 -18.85 -8.13 -5.69
N SER A 70 -18.21 -7.35 -4.81
CA SER A 70 -18.92 -6.44 -3.91
C SER A 70 -19.26 -5.12 -4.62
N THR A 71 -20.45 -5.06 -5.20
CA THR A 71 -21.00 -3.86 -5.88
C THR A 71 -21.53 -2.79 -4.92
N ASN A 72 -21.61 -3.08 -3.62
CA ASN A 72 -22.09 -2.12 -2.63
C ASN A 72 -20.94 -1.27 -2.05
N PHE A 73 -21.10 0.05 -2.09
CA PHE A 73 -20.23 1.07 -1.50
C PHE A 73 -19.98 0.88 0.01
N LEU A 74 -20.83 0.09 0.69
CA LEU A 74 -20.76 -0.23 2.12
C LEU A 74 -19.70 -1.28 2.50
N TYR A 75 -18.93 -1.80 1.54
CA TYR A 75 -17.93 -2.84 1.77
C TYR A 75 -16.51 -2.32 1.55
N PHE A 76 -16.11 -1.38 2.40
CA PHE A 76 -14.70 -1.08 2.60
C PHE A 76 -13.97 -2.32 3.14
N GLY A 77 -12.85 -2.68 2.49
CA GLY A 77 -11.93 -3.69 2.98
C GLY A 77 -10.87 -3.05 3.87
N SER A 78 -10.63 -3.64 5.03
CA SER A 78 -9.52 -3.37 5.95
C SER A 78 -8.14 -3.48 5.31
N VAL A 79 -8.02 -4.03 4.11
CA VAL A 79 -6.76 -4.05 3.36
C VAL A 79 -6.73 -2.88 2.39
N VAL A 80 -5.82 -1.95 2.65
CA VAL A 80 -5.67 -0.70 1.92
C VAL A 80 -4.35 -0.75 1.16
N ARG A 81 -4.41 -0.58 -0.16
CA ARG A 81 -3.23 -0.36 -0.98
C ARG A 81 -2.85 1.12 -0.96
N TYR A 82 -1.61 1.42 -0.61
CA TYR A 82 -1.09 2.78 -0.49
C TYR A 82 -1.32 3.58 -1.77
N GLU A 83 -1.06 2.99 -2.93
CA GLU A 83 -1.22 3.68 -4.22
C GLU A 83 -2.69 4.07 -4.49
N ASP A 84 -3.65 3.21 -4.14
CA ASP A 84 -5.08 3.52 -4.29
C ASP A 84 -5.51 4.65 -3.35
N LEU A 85 -5.04 4.62 -2.10
CA LEU A 85 -5.28 5.66 -1.09
C LEU A 85 -4.72 7.00 -1.55
N SER A 86 -3.50 6.99 -2.04
CA SER A 86 -2.80 8.18 -2.54
C SER A 86 -3.44 8.76 -3.80
N LEU A 87 -4.01 7.93 -4.68
CA LEU A 87 -4.77 8.40 -5.85
C LEU A 87 -6.15 8.94 -5.49
N ASN A 88 -6.77 8.44 -4.42
CA ASN A 88 -8.14 8.79 -4.00
C ASN A 88 -8.24 9.17 -2.50
N PRO A 89 -7.46 10.16 -2.02
CA PRO A 89 -7.26 10.38 -0.59
C PRO A 89 -8.55 10.73 0.15
N TYR A 90 -9.41 11.58 -0.42
CA TYR A 90 -10.69 11.97 0.20
C TYR A 90 -11.65 10.79 0.35
N LYS A 91 -11.85 10.04 -0.74
CA LYS A 91 -12.76 8.89 -0.75
C LYS A 91 -12.28 7.82 0.22
N MET A 92 -11.02 7.41 0.13
CA MET A 92 -10.50 6.32 0.93
C MET A 92 -10.33 6.69 2.40
N THR A 93 -9.96 7.94 2.72
CA THR A 93 -9.95 8.40 4.13
C THR A 93 -11.33 8.37 4.75
N LYS A 94 -12.38 8.79 4.00
CA LYS A 94 -13.77 8.70 4.46
C LYS A 94 -14.19 7.25 4.71
N GLU A 95 -13.82 6.33 3.83
CA GLU A 95 -14.11 4.89 3.99
C GLU A 95 -13.36 4.28 5.20
N ILE A 96 -12.08 4.63 5.41
CA ILE A 96 -11.28 4.21 6.56
C ILE A 96 -11.91 4.69 7.88
N LEU A 97 -12.27 5.97 7.97
CA LEU A 97 -12.89 6.53 9.19
C LEU A 97 -14.25 5.88 9.46
N HIS A 98 -15.07 5.69 8.41
CA HIS A 98 -16.33 4.96 8.53
C HIS A 98 -16.12 3.54 9.04
N PHE A 99 -15.10 2.83 8.54
CA PHE A 99 -14.73 1.50 9.03
C PHE A 99 -14.34 1.50 10.51
N TYR A 100 -13.71 2.55 11.02
CA TYR A 100 -13.46 2.70 12.46
C TYR A 100 -14.68 3.17 13.27
N GLY A 101 -15.77 3.54 12.61
CA GLY A 101 -16.95 4.15 13.27
C GLY A 101 -16.70 5.60 13.68
N LEU A 102 -15.75 6.27 13.03
CA LEU A 102 -15.40 7.67 13.25
C LEU A 102 -16.08 8.55 12.19
N PRO A 103 -16.54 9.76 12.55
CA PRO A 103 -17.08 10.71 11.58
C PRO A 103 -15.97 11.29 10.68
N TYR A 104 -16.32 11.62 9.44
CA TYR A 104 -15.46 12.41 8.55
C TYR A 104 -15.62 13.89 8.86
N HIS A 105 -14.68 14.47 9.61
CA HIS A 105 -14.72 15.85 10.07
C HIS A 105 -14.15 16.83 9.03
N PRO A 106 -14.66 18.07 8.91
CA PRO A 106 -14.11 19.07 7.98
C PRO A 106 -12.60 19.35 8.16
N GLU A 107 -12.07 19.20 9.37
CA GLU A 107 -10.62 19.35 9.61
C GLU A 107 -9.79 18.23 8.95
N VAL A 108 -10.36 17.03 8.79
CA VAL A 108 -9.72 15.94 8.03
C VAL A 108 -9.66 16.33 6.56
N GLU A 109 -10.76 16.86 6.01
CA GLU A 109 -10.79 17.35 4.63
C GLU A 109 -9.79 18.47 4.39
N MET A 110 -9.72 19.44 5.31
CA MET A 110 -8.74 20.52 5.27
C MET A 110 -7.29 20.01 5.36
N PHE A 111 -7.03 18.99 6.19
CA PHE A 111 -5.72 18.35 6.25
C PHE A 111 -5.35 17.74 4.89
N LEU A 112 -6.26 16.96 4.28
CA LEU A 112 -6.04 16.38 2.96
C LEU A 112 -5.79 17.49 1.92
N ASP A 113 -6.61 18.54 1.93
CA ASP A 113 -6.49 19.65 1.00
C ASP A 113 -5.13 20.37 1.04
N THR A 114 -4.53 20.48 2.22
CA THR A 114 -3.29 21.20 2.43
C THR A 114 -2.06 20.31 2.25
N HIS A 115 -2.17 19.02 2.57
CA HIS A 115 -1.03 18.11 2.66
C HIS A 115 -0.87 17.17 1.47
N THR A 116 -1.87 16.99 0.60
CA THR A 116 -1.81 15.96 -0.46
C THR A 116 -1.65 16.49 -1.88
N LYS A 117 -1.35 17.79 -2.05
CA LYS A 117 -1.31 18.47 -3.37
C LYS A 117 0.09 18.85 -3.86
N GLN A 118 1.07 18.96 -2.99
CA GLN A 118 2.41 19.43 -3.34
C GLN A 118 3.46 18.93 -2.37
N ASP A 119 4.67 18.72 -2.86
CA ASP A 119 5.80 18.33 -2.04
C ASP A 119 6.40 19.55 -1.33
N VAL A 120 6.35 19.55 0.00
CA VAL A 120 6.99 20.57 0.83
C VAL A 120 7.78 19.89 1.93
N GLY A 121 8.99 20.39 2.21
CA GLY A 121 9.81 19.93 3.32
C GLY A 121 10.56 18.61 3.07
N GLY A 122 11.18 18.12 4.13
CA GLY A 122 12.06 16.96 4.09
C GLY A 122 11.31 15.62 4.06
N VAL A 123 12.07 14.54 4.18
CA VAL A 123 11.64 13.16 3.95
C VAL A 123 10.46 12.66 4.79
N SER A 124 10.28 13.21 6.00
CA SER A 124 9.18 12.86 6.92
C SER A 124 8.04 13.88 6.89
N SER A 125 8.04 14.79 5.92
CA SER A 125 6.96 15.76 5.75
C SER A 125 5.65 15.06 5.39
N THR A 126 4.57 15.59 5.95
CA THR A 126 3.19 15.23 5.60
C THR A 126 2.72 15.90 4.31
N TYR A 127 3.43 16.94 3.83
CA TYR A 127 3.13 17.62 2.57
C TYR A 127 3.76 16.89 1.39
N ARG A 128 2.91 16.23 0.60
CA ARG A 128 3.27 15.49 -0.61
C ARG A 128 2.28 15.72 -1.73
N ASP A 129 2.74 15.70 -2.98
CA ASP A 129 1.82 15.41 -4.07
C ASP A 129 1.46 13.92 -4.02
N SER A 130 0.26 13.64 -3.49
CA SER A 130 -0.23 12.28 -3.31
C SER A 130 -0.34 11.50 -4.62
N LYS A 131 -0.50 12.16 -5.77
CA LYS A 131 -0.67 11.45 -7.04
C LYS A 131 0.65 10.98 -7.64
N SER A 132 1.75 11.66 -7.33
CA SER A 132 3.08 11.32 -7.84
C SER A 132 3.91 10.52 -6.83
N ALA A 133 3.77 10.82 -5.54
CA ALA A 133 4.59 10.24 -4.47
C ALA A 133 4.70 8.69 -4.48
N PRO A 134 3.62 7.92 -4.72
CA PRO A 134 3.70 6.46 -4.74
C PRO A 134 4.49 5.89 -5.91
N PHE A 135 4.65 6.65 -7.00
CA PHE A 135 5.22 6.18 -8.26
C PHE A 135 6.64 6.71 -8.52
N HIS A 136 7.25 7.51 -7.63
CA HIS A 136 8.62 8.01 -7.82
C HIS A 136 9.65 6.92 -8.13
N TRP A 137 9.46 5.72 -7.56
CA TRP A 137 10.36 4.60 -7.79
C TRP A 137 10.52 4.24 -9.27
N THR A 138 9.52 4.54 -10.12
CA THR A 138 9.61 4.26 -11.57
C THR A 138 10.67 5.09 -12.27
N LYS A 139 11.06 6.23 -11.68
CA LYS A 139 12.10 7.13 -12.18
C LYS A 139 13.40 7.06 -11.37
N ASP A 140 13.28 6.70 -10.10
CA ASP A 140 14.40 6.74 -9.15
C ASP A 140 15.21 5.43 -9.09
N LEU A 141 14.60 4.30 -9.47
CA LEU A 141 15.30 3.01 -9.57
C LEU A 141 15.74 2.76 -11.01
N THR A 142 16.90 2.13 -11.17
CA THR A 142 17.27 1.59 -12.50
C THR A 142 16.41 0.39 -12.85
N PHE A 143 16.27 0.08 -14.15
CA PHE A 143 15.56 -1.12 -14.58
C PHE A 143 16.16 -2.41 -13.98
N GLU A 144 17.48 -2.47 -13.79
CA GLU A 144 18.15 -3.60 -13.13
C GLU A 144 17.71 -3.76 -11.66
N GLU A 145 17.64 -2.67 -10.90
CA GLU A 145 17.14 -2.69 -9.53
C GLU A 145 15.67 -3.13 -9.48
N VAL A 146 14.84 -2.58 -10.37
CA VAL A 146 13.43 -2.97 -10.51
C VAL A 146 13.32 -4.46 -10.82
N LYS A 147 14.14 -4.98 -11.75
CA LYS A 147 14.15 -6.39 -12.12
C LYS A 147 14.54 -7.27 -10.93
N ASN A 148 15.59 -6.92 -10.19
CA ASN A 148 16.04 -7.67 -9.01
C ASN A 148 14.94 -7.78 -7.92
N ILE A 149 14.22 -6.68 -7.69
CA ILE A 149 13.07 -6.69 -6.78
C ILE A 149 11.95 -7.57 -7.35
N GLN A 150 11.55 -7.37 -8.61
CA GLN A 150 10.48 -8.17 -9.24
C GLN A 150 10.74 -9.67 -9.21
N ASP A 151 11.98 -10.08 -9.50
CA ASP A 151 12.39 -11.49 -9.51
C ASP A 151 12.32 -12.12 -8.11
N SER A 152 12.57 -11.32 -7.06
CA SER A 152 12.44 -11.75 -5.67
C SER A 152 10.99 -11.74 -5.16
N CYS A 153 10.13 -10.93 -5.79
CA CYS A 153 8.80 -10.59 -5.29
C CYS A 153 7.65 -11.17 -6.14
N VAL A 154 7.92 -12.14 -7.03
CA VAL A 154 6.95 -12.68 -7.98
C VAL A 154 5.62 -13.07 -7.33
N ALA A 155 5.67 -13.85 -6.24
CA ALA A 155 4.47 -14.30 -5.54
C ALA A 155 3.72 -13.14 -4.88
N ALA A 156 4.42 -12.33 -4.09
CA ALA A 156 3.84 -11.19 -3.37
C ALA A 156 3.21 -10.17 -4.32
N MET A 157 3.93 -9.78 -5.38
CA MET A 157 3.43 -8.83 -6.38
C MET A 157 2.18 -9.37 -7.08
N ARG A 158 2.15 -10.66 -7.42
CA ARG A 158 0.96 -11.30 -8.00
C ARG A 158 -0.23 -11.25 -7.03
N SER A 159 -0.01 -11.63 -5.77
CA SER A 159 -1.05 -11.68 -4.73
C SER A 159 -1.66 -10.30 -4.47
N TRP A 160 -0.82 -9.25 -4.48
CA TRP A 160 -1.24 -7.86 -4.20
C TRP A 160 -1.59 -7.04 -5.46
N GLY A 161 -1.61 -7.67 -6.64
CA GLY A 161 -2.00 -7.03 -7.91
C GLY A 161 -1.03 -5.94 -8.36
N TYR A 162 0.26 -6.22 -8.31
CA TYR A 162 1.29 -5.40 -8.93
C TYR A 162 1.81 -6.11 -10.18
N ARG A 163 1.87 -5.39 -11.30
CA ARG A 163 2.48 -5.91 -12.53
C ARG A 163 3.97 -5.60 -12.60
N ASN A 164 4.69 -6.44 -13.36
CA ASN A 164 6.10 -6.26 -13.65
C ASN A 164 6.29 -5.25 -14.80
N ALA A 165 7.35 -4.46 -14.71
CA ALA A 165 7.96 -3.79 -15.86
C ALA A 165 8.85 -4.80 -16.58
N THR A 166 8.70 -4.90 -17.90
CA THR A 166 9.35 -5.90 -18.75
C THR A 166 10.53 -5.33 -19.54
N SER A 167 10.61 -4.01 -19.66
CA SER A 167 11.74 -3.32 -20.29
C SER A 167 11.97 -1.95 -19.66
N GLU A 168 13.17 -1.41 -19.89
CA GLU A 168 13.54 -0.04 -19.48
C GLU A 168 12.66 1.02 -20.15
N GLN A 169 12.39 0.85 -21.45
CA GLN A 169 11.46 1.70 -22.19
C GLN A 169 10.09 1.75 -21.52
N GLU A 170 9.54 0.58 -21.19
CA GLU A 170 8.24 0.48 -20.55
C GLU A 170 8.22 1.16 -19.17
N LEU A 171 9.27 0.97 -18.37
CA LEU A 171 9.39 1.52 -17.02
C LEU A 171 9.35 3.05 -17.02
N TYR A 172 10.11 3.69 -17.91
CA TYR A 172 10.29 5.14 -17.91
C TYR A 172 9.26 5.93 -18.70
N ASP A 173 8.46 5.29 -19.56
CA ASP A 173 7.41 5.95 -20.33
C ASP A 173 6.19 6.31 -19.46
N ASN A 174 5.23 5.40 -19.36
CA ASN A 174 3.97 5.58 -18.62
C ASN A 174 3.59 4.29 -17.90
N PHE A 175 4.53 3.75 -17.13
CA PHE A 175 4.32 2.51 -16.39
C PHE A 175 3.30 2.68 -15.26
N ASN A 176 2.10 2.13 -15.44
CA ASN A 176 1.14 1.96 -14.34
C ASN A 176 1.31 0.59 -13.65
N PRO A 177 1.84 0.48 -12.42
CA PRO A 177 2.07 -0.83 -11.77
C PRO A 177 0.79 -1.56 -11.32
N LEU A 178 -0.37 -0.89 -11.31
CA LEU A 178 -1.54 -1.36 -10.59
C LEU A 178 -2.41 -2.28 -11.44
N LEU A 179 -2.64 -3.48 -10.93
CA LEU A 179 -3.69 -4.39 -11.38
C LEU A 179 -4.85 -4.40 -10.37
N PRO A 180 -6.06 -4.79 -10.80
CA PRO A 180 -7.10 -5.22 -9.86
C PRO A 180 -6.59 -6.39 -9.01
N TYR A 181 -6.95 -6.40 -7.73
CA TYR A 181 -6.65 -7.51 -6.83
C TYR A 181 -7.84 -7.79 -5.91
N SER A 182 -7.87 -9.01 -5.37
CA SER A 182 -8.73 -9.40 -4.27
C SER A 182 -7.94 -10.25 -3.30
N VAL A 183 -8.13 -10.00 -2.02
CA VAL A 183 -7.66 -10.92 -0.99
C VAL A 183 -8.72 -12.01 -0.87
N SER A 184 -8.38 -13.26 -1.18
CA SER A 184 -9.30 -14.42 -1.14
C SER A 184 -8.54 -15.71 -0.92
#